data_AF-A0A1V6BZJ5-F1
#
_entry.id   AF-A0A1V6BZJ5-F1
#
_cell.length_a   1.000
_cell.length_b   1.000
_cell.length_c   1.000
_cell.angle_alpha   90.00
_cell.angle_beta   90.00
_cell.angle_gamma   90.00
#
_symmetry.space_group_name_H-M   'P 1'
#
loop_
_entity.id
_entity.type
_entity.pdbx_description
1 polymer ?
#
loop_
_entity_poly.entity_id
_entity_poly.type
_entity_poly.pdbx_seq_one_letter_code
_entity_poly.pdbx_strand_id
1 'polypeptide(L)'
;MNFYYPNFRNDMWRIMGLVFFNQAGYFIEGNAFNRELIKSFCRERGLALYDAAVKIVRTTGNASDQYLKVIESIDLAWVLDRLPVCTHVAVTGQKAAQTVLEVLAGTGFAQELKLPALGASVTFRYGDRLLRLFRMPSTSRAYPMPLVEKVSYYRKLSESSLNHSHSMVAGGLEDIS
;
A
#
# COMPACT_ATOMS: atom_id res chain seq x y z
N MET A 1 -4.89 -9.64 -14.36
CA MET A 1 -4.55 -8.92 -13.11
C MET A 1 -3.90 -9.89 -12.16
N ASN A 2 -2.59 -9.78 -11.93
CA ASN A 2 -1.89 -10.56 -10.92
C ASN A 2 -2.51 -10.24 -9.54
N PHE A 3 -2.69 -11.26 -8.71
CA PHE A 3 -3.35 -11.12 -7.42
C PHE A 3 -2.37 -10.47 -6.42
N TYR A 4 -2.73 -9.33 -5.85
CA TYR A 4 -1.86 -8.61 -4.90
C TYR A 4 -1.89 -9.25 -3.52
N TYR A 5 -0.71 -9.34 -2.89
CA TYR A 5 -0.47 -10.07 -1.63
C TYR A 5 -0.94 -11.54 -1.70
N PRO A 6 -0.49 -12.31 -2.71
CA PRO A 6 -0.90 -13.70 -2.86
C PRO A 6 -0.23 -14.61 -1.82
N ASN A 7 0.89 -14.19 -1.25
CA ASN A 7 1.61 -14.97 -0.26
C ASN A 7 0.79 -15.09 1.04
N PHE A 8 0.43 -16.33 1.38
CA PHE A 8 -0.38 -16.61 2.56
C PHE A 8 0.28 -16.20 3.88
N ARG A 9 1.60 -15.97 3.92
CA ARG A 9 2.32 -15.42 5.08
C ARG A 9 2.14 -13.92 5.25
N ASN A 10 1.67 -13.20 4.24
CA ASN A 10 1.39 -11.77 4.36
C ASN A 10 0.10 -11.54 5.16
N ASP A 11 0.09 -10.54 6.05
CA ASP A 11 -1.09 -10.25 6.85
C ASP A 11 -2.05 -9.26 6.20
N MET A 12 -1.80 -8.78 4.97
CA MET A 12 -2.64 -7.76 4.31
C MET A 12 -4.15 -8.13 4.37
N TRP A 13 -4.51 -9.31 3.87
CA TRP A 13 -5.91 -9.72 3.84
C TRP A 13 -6.47 -10.09 5.21
N ARG A 14 -5.62 -10.47 6.18
CA ARG A 14 -6.04 -10.66 7.58
C ARG A 14 -6.33 -9.33 8.26
N ILE A 15 -5.50 -8.32 8.00
CA ILE A 15 -5.69 -6.95 8.47
C ILE A 15 -7.00 -6.41 7.89
N MET A 16 -7.23 -6.53 6.59
CA MET A 16 -8.48 -6.08 5.96
C MET A 16 -9.71 -6.81 6.53
N GLY A 17 -9.61 -8.12 6.76
CA GLY A 17 -10.66 -8.89 7.42
C GLY A 17 -10.99 -8.38 8.84
N LEU A 18 -9.96 -8.06 9.64
CA LEU A 18 -10.13 -7.51 10.99
C LEU A 18 -10.60 -6.04 11.00
N VAL A 19 -10.19 -5.24 10.03
CA VAL A 19 -10.58 -3.82 9.91
C VAL A 19 -12.05 -3.70 9.53
N PHE A 20 -12.49 -4.43 8.49
CA PHE A 20 -13.82 -4.23 7.89
C PHE A 20 -14.88 -5.22 8.37
N PHE A 21 -14.49 -6.41 8.84
CA PHE A 21 -15.42 -7.48 9.20
C PHE A 21 -15.17 -8.04 10.61
N ASN A 22 -14.17 -7.51 11.32
CA ASN A 22 -13.70 -8.02 12.61
C ASN A 22 -13.37 -9.53 12.58
N GLN A 23 -12.95 -10.05 11.43
CA GLN A 23 -12.69 -11.47 11.19
C GLN A 23 -11.40 -11.64 10.38
N ALA A 24 -10.32 -12.12 11.01
CA ALA A 24 -9.03 -12.32 10.33
C ALA A 24 -9.11 -13.34 9.18
N GLY A 25 -10.03 -14.30 9.26
CA GLY A 25 -10.24 -15.33 8.26
C GLY A 25 -11.21 -14.95 7.13
N TYR A 26 -11.76 -13.73 7.12
CA TYR A 26 -12.85 -13.36 6.20
C TYR A 26 -12.52 -13.62 4.72
N PHE A 27 -11.27 -13.37 4.32
CA PHE A 27 -10.80 -13.55 2.95
C PHE A 27 -10.06 -14.87 2.70
N ILE A 28 -10.16 -15.85 3.61
CA ILE A 28 -9.44 -17.12 3.53
C ILE A 28 -10.38 -18.23 3.08
N GLU A 29 -9.96 -19.01 2.09
CA GLU A 29 -10.65 -20.22 1.63
C GLU A 29 -9.65 -21.38 1.62
N GLY A 30 -9.89 -22.37 2.50
CA GLY A 30 -8.93 -23.44 2.75
C GLY A 30 -7.58 -22.90 3.21
N ASN A 31 -6.54 -23.16 2.42
CA ASN A 31 -5.15 -22.78 2.70
C ASN A 31 -4.66 -21.59 1.85
N ALA A 32 -5.58 -20.83 1.24
CA ALA A 32 -5.26 -19.71 0.37
C ALA A 32 -6.20 -18.53 0.61
N PHE A 33 -5.88 -17.37 0.02
CA PHE A 33 -6.79 -16.23 0.00
C PHE A 33 -7.81 -16.36 -1.14
N ASN A 34 -9.08 -16.06 -0.86
CA ASN A 34 -10.15 -16.05 -1.85
C ASN A 34 -10.05 -14.79 -2.71
N ARG A 35 -9.48 -14.96 -3.91
CA ARG A 35 -9.21 -13.88 -4.86
C ARG A 35 -10.47 -13.17 -5.35
N GLU A 36 -11.57 -13.89 -5.59
CA GLU A 36 -12.79 -13.29 -6.14
C GLU A 36 -13.54 -12.47 -5.08
N LEU A 37 -13.57 -12.94 -3.83
CA LEU A 37 -14.09 -12.18 -2.70
C LEU A 37 -13.27 -10.90 -2.48
N ILE A 38 -11.95 -11.01 -2.53
CA ILE A 38 -11.04 -9.86 -2.41
C ILE A 38 -11.27 -8.83 -3.52
N LYS A 39 -11.36 -9.27 -4.79
CA LYS A 39 -11.62 -8.35 -5.91
C LYS A 39 -12.95 -7.63 -5.76
N SER A 40 -13.99 -8.34 -5.34
CA SER A 40 -15.32 -7.78 -5.14
C SER A 40 -15.30 -6.75 -4.02
N PHE A 41 -14.68 -7.10 -2.88
CA PHE A 41 -14.46 -6.17 -1.78
C PHE A 41 -13.69 -4.92 -2.20
N CYS A 42 -12.60 -5.05 -2.96
CA CYS A 42 -11.84 -3.90 -3.43
C CYS A 42 -12.69 -2.99 -4.32
N ARG A 43 -13.50 -3.54 -5.24
CA ARG A 43 -14.39 -2.73 -6.09
C ARG A 43 -15.46 -2.02 -5.27
N GLU A 44 -16.12 -2.73 -4.35
CA GLU A 44 -17.18 -2.18 -3.50
C GLU A 44 -16.67 -1.07 -2.58
N ARG A 45 -15.45 -1.21 -2.04
CA ARG A 45 -14.81 -0.20 -1.18
C ARG A 45 -14.03 0.86 -1.96
N GLY A 46 -13.98 0.75 -3.29
CA GLY A 46 -13.17 1.61 -4.15
C GLY A 46 -11.67 1.50 -3.88
N LEU A 47 -11.15 0.40 -3.36
CA LEU A 47 -9.73 0.20 -3.08
C LEU A 47 -8.98 -0.18 -4.36
N ALA A 48 -7.96 0.62 -4.69
CA ALA A 48 -7.03 0.31 -5.77
C ALA A 48 -5.68 -0.14 -5.18
N LEU A 49 -5.21 -1.31 -5.61
CA LEU A 49 -3.91 -1.84 -5.24
C LEU A 49 -2.95 -1.65 -6.41
N TYR A 50 -1.74 -1.18 -6.13
CA TYR A 50 -0.73 -0.96 -7.15
C TYR A 50 0.67 -1.29 -6.59
N ASP A 51 1.58 -1.74 -7.44
CA ASP A 51 2.95 -1.98 -7.00
C ASP A 51 3.74 -0.67 -6.95
N ALA A 52 4.39 -0.41 -5.81
CA ALA A 52 5.28 0.74 -5.64
C ALA A 52 6.60 0.61 -6.44
N ALA A 53 6.92 -0.60 -6.92
CA ALA A 53 8.18 -0.91 -7.58
C ALA A 53 7.90 -1.71 -8.86
N VAL A 54 8.32 -1.19 -10.02
CA VAL A 54 8.08 -1.85 -11.32
C VAL A 54 9.20 -2.85 -11.67
N LYS A 55 10.34 -2.86 -10.97
CA LYS A 55 11.34 -3.94 -11.13
C LYS A 55 12.37 -3.98 -9.99
N ILE A 56 12.68 -5.18 -9.51
CA ILE A 56 13.76 -5.46 -8.56
C ILE A 56 14.59 -6.60 -9.15
N VAL A 57 15.91 -6.42 -9.27
CA VAL A 57 16.85 -7.50 -9.62
C VAL A 57 17.64 -7.87 -8.36
N ARG A 58 17.64 -9.17 -8.03
CA ARG A 58 18.39 -9.72 -6.88
C ARG A 58 19.88 -9.74 -7.21
N THR A 59 20.68 -9.02 -6.43
CA THR A 59 22.11 -9.30 -6.29
C THR A 59 22.30 -10.07 -4.99
N THR A 60 22.38 -11.40 -5.12
CA THR A 60 22.81 -12.38 -4.09
C THR A 60 21.96 -12.56 -2.81
N GLY A 61 21.20 -13.67 -2.74
CA GLY A 61 21.32 -14.68 -1.69
C GLY A 61 20.83 -14.45 -0.24
N ASN A 62 20.32 -13.31 0.20
CA ASN A 62 19.83 -13.18 1.59
C ASN A 62 18.64 -12.22 1.80
N ALA A 63 17.81 -12.55 2.79
CA ALA A 63 16.51 -11.94 3.11
C ALA A 63 16.58 -10.60 3.88
N SER A 64 17.69 -9.86 3.73
CA SER A 64 17.87 -8.56 4.40
C SER A 64 17.56 -7.43 3.42
N ASP A 65 16.77 -6.45 3.86
CA ASP A 65 16.38 -5.24 3.11
C ASP A 65 17.56 -4.38 2.60
N GLN A 66 18.78 -4.70 3.03
CA GLN A 66 20.00 -3.94 2.75
C GLN A 66 20.45 -3.98 1.28
N TYR A 67 19.89 -4.88 0.44
CA TYR A 67 20.36 -5.11 -0.93
C TYR A 67 19.28 -4.99 -2.02
N LEU A 68 18.17 -4.35 -1.73
CA LEU A 68 17.13 -4.11 -2.73
C LEU A 68 17.51 -2.86 -3.56
N LYS A 69 17.76 -2.99 -4.86
CA LYS A 69 17.92 -1.84 -5.78
C LYS A 69 16.57 -1.53 -6.44
N VAL A 70 16.04 -0.33 -6.25
CA VAL A 70 14.84 0.14 -6.98
C VAL A 70 15.30 0.51 -8.37
N ILE A 71 14.79 -0.17 -9.40
CA ILE A 71 15.19 0.05 -10.80
C ILE A 71 14.24 1.03 -11.48
N GLU A 72 12.94 0.96 -11.17
CA GLU A 72 11.92 1.87 -11.69
C GLU A 72 10.94 2.22 -10.58
N SER A 73 10.81 3.52 -10.33
CA SER A 73 9.87 4.09 -9.38
C SER A 73 8.45 4.08 -9.95
N ILE A 74 7.45 3.99 -9.07
CA ILE A 74 6.04 4.12 -9.45
C ILE A 74 5.78 5.46 -10.15
N ASP A 75 5.11 5.43 -11.31
CA ASP A 75 4.55 6.63 -11.94
C ASP A 75 3.23 7.00 -11.24
N LEU A 76 3.37 7.73 -10.14
CA LEU A 76 2.22 8.15 -9.32
C LEU A 76 1.29 9.08 -10.10
N ALA A 77 1.82 9.93 -10.99
CA ALA A 77 1.02 10.82 -11.82
C ALA A 77 0.07 10.01 -12.73
N TRP A 78 0.62 9.04 -13.46
CA TRP A 78 -0.17 8.15 -14.32
C TRP A 78 -1.25 7.38 -13.56
N VAL A 79 -0.97 6.94 -12.33
CA VAL A 79 -1.96 6.26 -11.48
C VAL A 79 -3.07 7.23 -11.07
N LEU A 80 -2.72 8.44 -10.64
CA LEU A 80 -3.68 9.45 -10.21
C LEU A 80 -4.55 9.96 -11.36
N ASP A 81 -4.03 10.04 -12.58
CA ASP A 81 -4.81 10.39 -13.78
C ASP A 81 -5.90 9.36 -14.09
N ARG A 82 -5.61 8.08 -13.84
CA ARG A 82 -6.58 6.97 -14.02
C ARG A 82 -7.56 6.81 -12.86
N LEU A 83 -7.27 7.46 -11.74
CA LEU A 83 -8.11 7.48 -10.54
C LEU A 83 -8.50 8.92 -10.20
N PRO A 84 -9.33 9.59 -11.02
CA PRO A 84 -9.63 11.03 -10.89
C PRO A 84 -10.33 11.38 -9.56
N VAL A 85 -11.03 10.41 -8.98
CA VAL A 85 -11.75 10.51 -7.70
C VAL A 85 -10.91 10.09 -6.49
N CYS A 86 -9.62 9.75 -6.69
CA CYS A 86 -8.72 9.42 -5.60
C CYS A 86 -8.36 10.64 -4.76
N THR A 87 -8.44 10.47 -3.44
CA THR A 87 -8.15 11.50 -2.45
C THR A 87 -7.09 11.04 -1.44
N HIS A 88 -6.86 9.73 -1.32
CA HIS A 88 -5.99 9.12 -0.33
C HIS A 88 -5.01 8.15 -0.98
N VAL A 89 -3.74 8.33 -0.66
CA VAL A 89 -2.65 7.45 -1.04
C VAL A 89 -2.05 6.86 0.23
N ALA A 90 -1.99 5.54 0.36
CA ALA A 90 -1.26 4.87 1.43
C ALA A 90 -0.07 4.08 0.85
N VAL A 91 1.09 4.29 1.46
CA VAL A 91 2.32 3.56 1.14
C VAL A 91 2.67 2.67 2.33
N THR A 92 2.94 1.39 2.07
CA THR A 92 3.19 0.40 3.11
C THR A 92 4.67 0.05 3.16
N GLY A 93 5.29 0.29 4.31
CA GLY A 93 6.72 0.07 4.51
C GLY A 93 7.57 1.31 4.22
N GLN A 94 8.75 1.36 4.85
CA GLN A 94 9.62 2.53 4.81
C GLN A 94 10.17 2.81 3.41
N LYS A 95 10.61 1.76 2.71
CA LYS A 95 11.24 1.90 1.40
C LYS A 95 10.28 2.42 0.33
N ALA A 96 9.07 1.84 0.26
CA ALA A 96 8.03 2.31 -0.66
C ALA A 96 7.70 3.78 -0.41
N ALA A 97 7.65 4.18 0.86
CA ALA A 97 7.36 5.56 1.22
C ALA A 97 8.47 6.53 0.82
N GLN A 98 9.74 6.15 0.92
CA GLN A 98 10.87 6.96 0.43
C GLN A 98 10.82 7.12 -1.09
N THR A 99 10.59 6.03 -1.84
CA THR A 99 10.50 6.08 -3.31
C THR A 99 9.36 6.99 -3.79
N VAL A 100 8.20 6.96 -3.12
CA VAL A 100 7.09 7.85 -3.49
C VAL A 100 7.43 9.33 -3.27
N LEU A 101 8.20 9.66 -2.23
CA LEU A 101 8.64 11.04 -2.02
C LEU A 101 9.65 11.50 -3.06
N GLU A 102 10.59 10.64 -3.47
CA GLU A 102 11.53 10.95 -4.54
C GLU A 102 10.80 11.21 -5.86
N VAL A 103 9.78 10.41 -6.17
CA VAL A 103 8.91 10.65 -7.34
C VAL A 103 8.21 11.98 -7.21
N LEU A 104 7.57 12.26 -6.08
CA LEU A 104 6.86 13.53 -5.87
C LEU A 104 7.82 14.72 -5.99
N ALA A 105 9.05 14.64 -5.47
CA ALA A 105 10.04 15.70 -5.60
C ALA A 105 10.54 15.91 -7.04
N GLY A 106 10.60 14.85 -7.87
CA GLY A 106 11.16 14.89 -9.22
C GLY A 106 10.17 15.06 -10.37
N THR A 107 8.87 14.82 -10.15
CA THR A 107 7.87 14.71 -11.24
C THR A 107 6.83 15.83 -11.22
N GLY A 108 7.25 17.09 -11.37
CA GLY A 108 6.32 18.20 -11.60
C GLY A 108 5.34 18.52 -10.45
N PHE A 109 5.45 17.86 -9.29
CA PHE A 109 4.75 18.28 -8.09
C PHE A 109 5.56 19.41 -7.46
N ALA A 110 4.96 20.58 -7.33
CA ALA A 110 5.63 21.82 -6.90
C ALA A 110 5.95 21.87 -5.38
N GLN A 111 5.96 20.73 -4.69
CA GLN A 111 6.07 20.68 -3.24
C GLN A 111 7.08 19.63 -2.78
N GLU A 112 8.07 20.08 -2.01
CA GLU A 112 8.95 19.19 -1.27
C GLU A 112 8.17 18.60 -0.09
N LEU A 113 7.94 17.28 -0.13
CA LEU A 113 7.21 16.56 0.90
C LEU A 113 8.17 15.84 1.83
N LYS A 114 7.96 16.01 3.14
CA LYS A 114 8.65 15.21 4.15
C LYS A 114 7.88 13.92 4.41
N LEU A 115 8.62 12.83 4.62
CA LEU A 115 8.03 11.55 4.99
C LEU A 115 7.25 11.69 6.30
N PRO A 116 5.93 11.42 6.32
CA PRO A 116 5.21 11.44 7.58
C PRO A 116 5.72 10.35 8.54
N ALA A 117 5.48 10.56 9.83
CA ALA A 117 5.67 9.51 10.83
C ALA A 117 4.82 8.28 10.49
N LEU A 118 5.18 7.12 11.04
CA LEU A 118 4.40 5.90 10.86
C LEU A 118 2.96 6.11 11.36
N GLY A 119 1.98 5.79 10.52
CA GLY A 119 0.55 6.01 10.78
C GLY A 119 0.04 7.43 10.53
N ALA A 120 0.93 8.38 10.21
CA ALA A 120 0.56 9.76 9.93
C ALA A 120 0.42 10.01 8.41
N SER A 121 -0.15 11.17 8.08
CA SER A 121 -0.32 11.62 6.70
C SER A 121 0.23 13.02 6.47
N VAL A 122 0.66 13.29 5.24
CA VAL A 122 0.94 14.64 4.74
C VAL A 122 -0.01 14.96 3.59
N THR A 123 -0.39 16.23 3.42
CA THR A 123 -1.20 16.67 2.28
C THR A 123 -0.30 17.15 1.14
N PHE A 124 -0.70 16.89 -0.09
CA PHE A 124 0.00 17.37 -1.28
C PHE A 124 -1.00 17.71 -2.39
N ARG A 125 -0.60 18.57 -3.33
CA ARG A 125 -1.40 18.94 -4.49
C ARG A 125 -0.95 18.18 -5.74
N TYR A 126 -1.92 17.73 -6.53
CA TYR A 126 -1.72 17.20 -7.87
C TYR A 126 -2.69 17.89 -8.82
N GLY A 127 -2.18 18.82 -9.65
CA GLY A 127 -3.03 19.80 -10.32
C GLY A 127 -3.89 20.54 -9.29
N ASP A 128 -5.21 20.58 -9.53
CA ASP A 128 -6.18 21.22 -8.62
C ASP A 128 -6.62 20.35 -7.44
N ARG A 129 -6.21 19.06 -7.41
CA ARG A 129 -6.64 18.10 -6.40
C ARG A 129 -5.76 18.18 -5.16
N LEU A 130 -6.38 18.19 -3.98
CA LEU A 130 -5.69 18.04 -2.69
C LEU A 130 -5.79 16.58 -2.23
N LEU A 131 -4.65 15.90 -2.15
CA LEU A 131 -4.57 14.49 -1.74
C LEU A 131 -3.84 14.35 -0.40
N ARG A 132 -4.03 13.21 0.26
CA ARG A 132 -3.32 12.82 1.48
C ARG A 132 -2.46 11.59 1.24
N LEU A 133 -1.17 11.69 1.56
CA LEU A 133 -0.22 10.57 1.55
C LEU A 133 -0.02 10.04 2.97
N PHE A 134 -0.40 8.80 3.24
CA PHE A 134 -0.26 8.09 4.50
C PHE A 134 0.92 7.14 4.47
N ARG A 135 1.72 7.14 5.54
CA ARG A 135 2.75 6.11 5.74
C ARG A 135 2.23 5.00 6.64
N MET A 136 2.08 3.80 6.10
CA MET A 136 1.55 2.63 6.79
C MET A 136 2.64 1.62 7.13
N PRO A 137 2.49 0.82 8.20
CA PRO A 137 3.40 -0.27 8.47
C PRO A 137 3.29 -1.35 7.39
N SER A 138 4.40 -2.05 7.14
CA SER A 138 4.41 -3.21 6.26
C SER A 138 3.46 -4.29 6.79
N THR A 139 2.73 -4.92 5.88
CA THR A 139 1.85 -6.06 6.21
C THR A 139 2.59 -7.39 6.22
N SER A 140 3.84 -7.43 5.76
CA SER A 140 4.67 -8.64 5.82
C SER A 140 4.99 -9.03 7.27
N ARG A 141 5.03 -10.33 7.54
CA ARG A 141 5.47 -10.89 8.83
C ARG A 141 6.98 -10.81 9.05
N ALA A 142 7.76 -10.47 8.02
CA ALA A 142 9.21 -10.31 8.12
C ALA A 142 9.61 -9.14 9.04
N TYR A 143 8.71 -8.17 9.25
CA TYR A 143 8.96 -7.03 10.14
C TYR A 143 8.34 -7.26 11.52
N PRO A 144 9.07 -6.95 12.61
CA PRO A 144 8.60 -7.16 13.97
C PRO A 144 7.53 -6.12 14.35
N MET A 145 6.27 -6.41 14.02
CA MET A 145 5.10 -5.67 14.52
C MET A 145 3.92 -6.64 14.70
N PRO A 146 3.30 -6.71 15.90
CA PRO A 146 2.13 -7.55 16.14
C PRO A 146 0.97 -7.22 15.20
N LEU A 147 0.20 -8.24 14.81
CA LEU A 147 -0.96 -8.08 13.93
C LEU A 147 -1.97 -7.05 14.47
N VAL A 148 -2.23 -7.08 15.78
CA VAL A 148 -3.16 -6.15 16.44
C VAL A 148 -2.71 -4.69 16.29
N GLU A 149 -1.41 -4.45 16.37
CA GLU A 149 -0.84 -3.12 16.21
C GLU A 149 -0.95 -2.66 14.75
N LYS A 150 -0.62 -3.53 13.79
CA LYS A 150 -0.84 -3.26 12.36
C LYS A 150 -2.31 -2.88 12.11
N VAL A 151 -3.26 -3.68 12.59
CA VAL A 151 -4.71 -3.42 12.44
C VAL A 151 -5.10 -2.04 12.97
N SER A 152 -4.52 -1.60 14.09
CA SER A 152 -4.82 -0.26 14.64
C SER A 152 -4.46 0.88 13.68
N TYR A 153 -3.35 0.76 12.94
CA TYR A 153 -2.97 1.74 11.92
C TYR A 153 -3.95 1.71 10.75
N TYR A 154 -4.27 0.53 10.22
CA TYR A 154 -5.16 0.41 9.07
C TYR A 154 -6.62 0.78 9.39
N ARG A 155 -7.08 0.61 10.64
CA ARG A 155 -8.38 1.14 11.09
C ARG A 155 -8.41 2.67 10.99
N LYS A 156 -7.40 3.37 11.52
CA LYS A 156 -7.30 4.84 11.43
C LYS A 156 -7.29 5.31 9.97
N LEU A 157 -6.56 4.62 9.08
CA LEU A 157 -6.59 4.89 7.65
C LEU A 157 -8.01 4.75 7.08
N SER A 158 -8.70 3.64 7.37
CA SER A 158 -10.05 3.41 6.89
C SER A 158 -11.01 4.48 7.37
N GLU A 159 -10.98 4.84 8.66
CA GLU A 159 -11.83 5.88 9.27
C GLU A 159 -11.66 7.24 8.59
N SER A 160 -10.42 7.62 8.29
CA SER A 160 -10.13 8.86 7.56
C SER A 160 -10.62 8.84 6.10
N SER A 161 -10.85 7.64 5.55
CA SER A 161 -11.26 7.41 4.16
C SER A 161 -12.75 7.05 4.01
N LEU A 162 -13.51 6.85 5.11
CA LEU A 162 -14.87 6.26 5.10
C LEU A 162 -15.93 7.05 4.30
N ASN A 163 -15.65 8.29 3.88
CA ASN A 163 -16.54 9.08 3.02
C ASN A 163 -16.00 9.30 1.59
N HIS A 164 -14.81 8.76 1.26
CA HIS A 164 -14.16 9.06 -0.01
C HIS A 164 -13.64 7.78 -0.64
N SER A 165 -14.18 7.45 -1.80
CA SER A 165 -13.72 6.35 -2.62
C SER A 165 -12.22 6.52 -2.91
N HIS A 166 -11.47 5.41 -2.85
CA HIS A 166 -10.08 5.27 -3.28
C HIS A 166 -9.00 5.66 -2.26
N SER A 167 -8.63 4.67 -1.44
CA SER A 167 -7.33 4.56 -0.79
C SER A 167 -6.42 3.68 -1.65
N MET A 168 -5.31 4.23 -2.13
CA MET A 168 -4.24 3.45 -2.76
C MET A 168 -3.47 2.67 -1.69
N VAL A 169 -3.12 1.42 -1.94
CA VAL A 169 -2.14 0.68 -1.12
C VAL A 169 -1.01 0.26 -2.03
N ALA A 170 0.18 0.77 -1.76
CA ALA A 170 1.40 0.37 -2.45
C ALA A 170 2.38 -0.25 -1.46
N GLY A 171 2.66 -1.54 -1.63
CA GLY A 171 3.80 -2.19 -1.01
C GLY A 171 3.57 -3.67 -0.72
N GLY A 172 3.58 -4.47 -1.77
CA GLY A 172 4.00 -5.86 -1.66
C GLY A 172 5.39 -5.96 -2.27
N LEU A 173 6.45 -5.88 -1.46
CA LEU A 173 7.71 -6.50 -1.84
C LEU A 173 7.50 -8.01 -1.75
N GLU A 174 6.90 -8.61 -2.77
CA GLU A 174 6.81 -10.06 -2.87
C GLU A 174 7.34 -10.50 -4.22
N ASP A 175 8.35 -11.38 -4.14
CA ASP A 175 9.01 -12.03 -5.25
C ASP A 175 8.01 -12.51 -6.30
N ILE A 176 8.09 -11.95 -7.49
CA ILE A 176 7.64 -12.68 -8.68
C ILE A 176 8.80 -13.65 -8.96
N SER A 177 8.72 -14.84 -8.36
CA SER A 177 9.52 -16.00 -8.77
C SER A 177 9.19 -16.37 -10.21
#